data_AF-A0A3C0EJR0-F1
#
_entry.id   AF-A0A3C0EJR0-F1
#
_cell.length_a   1.000
_cell.length_b   1.000
_cell.length_c   1.000
_cell.angle_alpha   90.00
_cell.angle_beta   90.00
_cell.angle_gamma   90.00
#
_symmetry.space_group_name_H-M   'P 1'
#
loop_
_entity.id
_entity.type
_entity.pdbx_description
1 polymer ?
#
loop_
_entity_poly.entity_id
_entity_poly.type
_entity_poly.pdbx_seq_one_letter_code
_entity_poly.pdbx_strand_id
1 'polypeptide(L)'
;MQETNAQLIRSNMDLSANEDVTLQISDKYYHSDHVYLKFSARVDSQGRYASGSTQGLLVYVNNVPVDVEKLANKRIFYIFNGVNKVNWYWGSNGWSVTYYPWDKASSVPGGQVHHYVFDIKTLLKESGNQLRFSSVFHSVKDAFFVIKDIQILEDESFEKSPLLNDTVVSDSHGLHRYRQLATGYHEGVNLKLDTSIDYQSQKKVNVTPAKAFVQNYEYELNKQGVLSVIVNNETYRFTSSFHV
;
A
#
# COMPACT_ATOMS: atom_id res chain seq x y z
N MET A 1 18.23 22.54 11.21
CA MET A 1 16.83 22.35 10.81
C MET A 1 16.86 21.92 9.36
N GLN A 2 16.59 20.65 9.06
CA GLN A 2 16.38 20.22 7.69
C GLN A 2 15.02 20.78 7.25
N GLU A 3 14.99 21.55 6.18
CA GLU A 3 13.73 21.90 5.51
C GLU A 3 13.07 20.59 5.09
N THR A 4 11.88 20.31 5.61
CA THR A 4 11.05 19.20 5.13
C THR A 4 10.78 19.43 3.65
N ASN A 5 11.27 18.53 2.80
CA ASN A 5 11.00 18.50 1.35
C ASN A 5 9.58 18.00 1.07
N ALA A 6 8.60 18.61 1.72
CA ALA A 6 7.19 18.28 1.63
C ALA A 6 6.49 19.29 0.72
N GLN A 7 6.05 18.85 -0.45
CA GLN A 7 5.19 19.67 -1.30
C GLN A 7 3.73 19.36 -1.02
N LEU A 8 2.99 20.36 -0.55
CA LEU A 8 1.54 20.29 -0.48
C LEU A 8 0.95 20.37 -1.90
N ILE A 9 0.24 19.32 -2.31
CA ILE A 9 -0.55 19.30 -3.55
C ILE A 9 -1.91 19.94 -3.28
N ARG A 10 -2.58 19.55 -2.19
CA ARG A 10 -3.93 20.03 -1.86
C ARG A 10 -4.20 19.90 -0.37
N SER A 11 -4.78 20.94 0.23
CA SER A 11 -5.08 21.00 1.67
C SER A 11 -6.30 20.18 2.07
N ASN A 12 -7.40 20.29 1.32
CA ASN A 12 -8.63 19.55 1.59
C ASN A 12 -9.41 19.26 0.31
N MET A 13 -10.10 18.12 0.30
CA MET A 13 -11.11 17.79 -0.69
C MET A 13 -12.12 16.79 -0.14
N ASP A 14 -13.35 16.93 -0.63
CA ASP A 14 -14.42 15.98 -0.41
C ASP A 14 -14.61 15.17 -1.70
N LEU A 15 -14.82 13.87 -1.56
CA LEU A 15 -14.99 12.93 -2.67
C LEU A 15 -16.26 12.12 -2.44
N SER A 16 -17.31 12.50 -3.16
CA SER A 16 -18.62 11.85 -3.09
C SER A 16 -18.62 10.50 -3.80
N ALA A 17 -19.71 9.75 -3.68
CA ALA A 17 -19.87 8.47 -4.36
C ALA A 17 -19.72 8.61 -5.89
N ASN A 18 -18.90 7.75 -6.50
CA ASN A 18 -18.60 7.71 -7.93
C ASN A 18 -17.91 8.97 -8.49
N GLU A 19 -17.28 9.78 -7.63
CA GLU A 19 -16.46 10.89 -8.05
C GLU A 19 -14.99 10.48 -8.22
N ASP A 20 -14.35 11.11 -9.22
CA ASP A 20 -12.93 11.01 -9.49
C ASP A 20 -12.31 12.40 -9.40
N VAL A 21 -11.16 12.51 -8.73
CA VAL A 21 -10.36 13.74 -8.69
C VAL A 21 -8.93 13.43 -9.09
N THR A 22 -8.46 14.09 -10.14
CA THR A 22 -7.08 14.00 -10.62
C THR A 22 -6.30 15.26 -10.25
N LEU A 23 -5.10 15.07 -9.70
CA LEU A 23 -4.15 16.10 -9.30
C LEU A 23 -2.82 15.85 -10.04
N GLN A 24 -2.11 16.92 -10.37
CA GLN A 24 -0.79 16.81 -11.00
C GLN A 24 0.28 16.56 -9.93
N ILE A 25 1.22 15.67 -10.23
CA ILE A 25 2.46 15.47 -9.48
C ILE A 25 3.58 16.09 -10.34
N SER A 26 4.51 16.80 -9.72
CA SER A 26 5.65 17.37 -10.45
C SER A 26 6.56 16.26 -10.98
N ASP A 27 6.94 16.35 -12.25
CA ASP A 27 7.83 15.39 -12.90
C ASP A 27 9.24 15.37 -12.28
N LYS A 28 9.63 16.42 -11.53
CA LYS A 28 10.92 16.47 -10.81
C LYS A 28 11.12 15.26 -9.88
N TYR A 29 10.03 14.72 -9.32
CA TYR A 29 10.09 13.59 -8.39
C TYR A 29 10.52 12.28 -9.05
N TYR A 30 10.47 12.21 -10.39
CA TYR A 30 11.00 11.07 -11.12
C TYR A 30 12.51 10.88 -10.91
N HIS A 31 13.26 11.93 -10.58
CA HIS A 31 14.69 11.84 -10.34
C HIS A 31 15.09 11.65 -8.87
N SER A 32 14.13 11.72 -7.94
CA SER A 32 14.39 11.53 -6.51
C SER A 32 14.61 10.04 -6.19
N ASP A 33 15.43 9.73 -5.18
CA ASP A 33 15.68 8.33 -4.78
C ASP A 33 14.44 7.69 -4.12
N HIS A 34 13.72 8.48 -3.32
CA HIS A 34 12.50 8.09 -2.63
C HIS A 34 11.41 9.11 -2.88
N VAL A 35 10.17 8.64 -3.03
CA VAL A 35 9.00 9.51 -3.15
C VAL A 35 7.81 8.89 -2.44
N TYR A 36 7.26 9.60 -1.47
CA TYR A 36 6.10 9.17 -0.70
C TYR A 36 4.90 10.09 -0.94
N LEU A 37 3.75 9.48 -1.16
CA LEU A 37 2.44 10.15 -1.10
C LEU A 37 1.92 10.07 0.33
N LYS A 38 1.67 11.22 0.95
CA LYS A 38 1.05 11.33 2.29
C LYS A 38 -0.28 12.04 2.19
N PHE A 39 -1.29 11.53 2.86
CA PHE A 39 -2.56 12.24 3.09
C PHE A 39 -3.29 11.69 4.31
N SER A 40 -4.30 12.42 4.78
CA SER A 40 -5.22 11.94 5.80
C SER A 40 -6.61 11.74 5.21
N ALA A 41 -7.29 10.64 5.56
CA ALA A 41 -8.63 10.38 5.08
C ALA A 41 -9.57 9.87 6.18
N ARG A 42 -10.84 10.27 6.08
CA ARG A 42 -11.95 9.69 6.83
C ARG A 42 -13.21 9.65 5.96
N VAL A 43 -14.21 8.89 6.38
CA VAL A 43 -15.56 8.98 5.82
C VAL A 43 -16.39 9.91 6.70
N ASP A 44 -16.99 10.93 6.09
CA ASP A 44 -18.07 11.67 6.72
C ASP A 44 -19.38 10.96 6.45
N SER A 45 -19.97 10.39 7.51
CA SER A 45 -21.23 9.65 7.43
C SER A 45 -22.45 10.49 7.79
N GLN A 46 -22.32 11.82 7.85
CA GLN A 46 -23.38 12.74 8.28
C GLN A 46 -23.97 12.36 9.65
N GLY A 47 -23.10 11.94 10.57
CA GLY A 47 -23.45 11.54 11.93
C GLY A 47 -24.05 10.14 12.09
N ARG A 48 -24.14 9.32 11.04
CA ARG A 48 -24.72 7.96 11.12
C ARG A 48 -23.79 6.95 11.80
N TYR A 49 -22.48 7.11 11.66
CA TYR A 49 -21.48 6.21 12.24
C TYR A 49 -20.39 7.00 12.96
N ALA A 50 -20.07 6.57 14.19
CA ALA A 50 -19.02 7.15 15.02
C ALA A 50 -17.71 6.33 15.04
N SER A 51 -17.72 5.13 14.46
CA SER A 51 -16.61 4.18 14.46
C SER A 51 -16.71 3.18 13.31
N GLY A 52 -15.62 2.45 13.07
CA GLY A 52 -15.53 1.43 12.03
C GLY A 52 -14.88 1.99 10.76
N SER A 53 -14.98 1.24 9.67
CA SER A 53 -14.44 1.64 8.37
C SER A 53 -15.27 1.06 7.23
N THR A 54 -15.11 1.66 6.06
CA THR A 54 -15.64 1.12 4.81
C THR A 54 -14.55 1.10 3.75
N GLN A 55 -14.68 0.15 2.83
CA GLN A 55 -13.88 0.13 1.61
C GLN A 55 -14.46 1.12 0.60
N GLY A 56 -13.66 1.50 -0.39
CA GLY A 56 -14.13 2.24 -1.56
C GLY A 56 -13.30 3.47 -1.95
N LEU A 57 -12.23 3.79 -1.23
CA LEU A 57 -11.26 4.79 -1.70
C LEU A 57 -10.20 4.11 -2.56
N LEU A 58 -10.21 4.41 -3.86
CA LEU A 58 -9.18 3.98 -4.80
C LEU A 58 -8.18 5.12 -4.98
N VAL A 59 -6.89 4.77 -4.98
CA VAL A 59 -5.80 5.71 -5.21
C VAL A 59 -4.98 5.17 -6.37
N TYR A 60 -4.70 6.04 -7.35
CA TYR A 60 -3.90 5.69 -8.51
C TYR A 60 -2.78 6.72 -8.68
N VAL A 61 -1.59 6.24 -9.03
CA VAL A 61 -0.55 7.09 -9.59
C VAL A 61 -0.35 6.67 -11.03
N ASN A 62 -0.56 7.60 -11.96
CA ASN A 62 -0.52 7.36 -13.39
C ASN A 62 -1.41 6.16 -13.79
N ASN A 63 -2.67 6.08 -13.37
CA ASN A 63 -3.56 4.91 -13.67
C ASN A 63 -3.10 3.54 -13.11
N VAL A 64 -1.99 3.46 -12.37
CA VAL A 64 -1.60 2.23 -11.65
C VAL A 64 -2.14 2.32 -10.22
N PRO A 65 -2.89 1.31 -9.74
CA PRO A 65 -3.46 1.34 -8.39
C PRO A 65 -2.34 1.32 -7.35
N VAL A 66 -2.46 2.19 -6.34
CA VAL A 66 -1.61 2.15 -5.15
C VAL A 66 -2.15 1.06 -4.23
N ASP A 67 -1.42 -0.04 -4.12
CA ASP A 67 -1.82 -1.21 -3.35
C ASP A 67 -1.12 -1.31 -1.98
N VAL A 68 -1.42 -2.39 -1.26
CA VAL A 68 -0.90 -2.61 0.09
C VAL A 68 0.62 -2.68 0.18
N GLU A 69 1.32 -3.10 -0.89
CA GLU A 69 2.78 -3.21 -0.89
C GLU A 69 3.45 -1.84 -0.91
N LYS A 70 2.70 -0.78 -1.23
CA LYS A 70 3.15 0.61 -1.16
C LYS A 70 3.00 1.21 0.24
N LEU A 71 2.27 0.59 1.16
CA LEU A 71 2.01 1.17 2.50
C LEU A 71 3.28 1.26 3.34
N ALA A 72 3.64 2.47 3.76
CA ALA A 72 4.93 2.74 4.42
C ALA A 72 4.82 3.11 5.91
N ASN A 73 3.69 3.64 6.38
CA ASN A 73 3.61 4.21 7.73
C ASN A 73 2.93 3.32 8.79
N LYS A 74 2.25 2.24 8.42
CA LYS A 74 1.48 1.42 9.37
C LYS A 74 1.35 -0.02 8.89
N ARG A 75 0.97 -0.92 9.80
CA ARG A 75 0.64 -2.32 9.48
C ARG A 75 -0.44 -2.38 8.39
N ILE A 76 -0.50 -3.51 7.67
CA ILE A 76 -1.52 -3.79 6.64
C ILE A 76 -2.95 -3.95 7.16
N PHE A 77 -3.14 -3.96 8.48
CA PHE A 77 -4.44 -4.02 9.16
C PHE A 77 -4.43 -3.12 10.40
N TYR A 78 -5.63 -2.81 10.91
CA TYR A 78 -5.82 -2.25 12.26
C TYR A 78 -6.66 -3.18 13.13
N ILE A 79 -6.58 -2.98 14.45
CA ILE A 79 -7.38 -3.71 15.42
C ILE A 79 -8.63 -2.86 15.72
N PHE A 80 -9.76 -3.26 15.16
CA PHE A 80 -11.07 -2.77 15.56
C PHE A 80 -11.47 -3.43 16.88
N ASN A 81 -12.21 -2.73 17.74
CA ASN A 81 -12.78 -3.21 19.01
C ASN A 81 -11.87 -4.06 19.94
N GLY A 82 -10.55 -3.88 19.84
CA GLY A 82 -9.56 -4.60 20.64
C GLY A 82 -9.28 -6.05 20.21
N VAL A 83 -10.04 -6.61 19.26
CA VAL A 83 -9.93 -8.03 18.88
C VAL A 83 -9.95 -8.24 17.37
N ASN A 84 -10.79 -7.51 16.64
CA ASN A 84 -11.03 -7.77 15.23
C ASN A 84 -9.97 -7.11 14.35
N LYS A 85 -9.30 -7.90 13.51
CA LYS A 85 -8.39 -7.36 12.49
C LYS A 85 -9.18 -6.92 11.26
N VAL A 86 -8.94 -5.68 10.83
CA VAL A 86 -9.53 -5.13 9.61
C VAL A 86 -8.41 -4.69 8.69
N ASN A 87 -8.33 -5.32 7.51
CA ASN A 87 -7.31 -4.98 6.51
C ASN A 87 -7.54 -3.58 5.94
N TRP A 88 -6.45 -2.86 5.69
CA TRP A 88 -6.51 -1.55 5.06
C TRP A 88 -6.79 -1.61 3.56
N TYR A 89 -6.50 -2.71 2.89
CA TYR A 89 -6.63 -2.82 1.44
C TYR A 89 -7.31 -4.13 1.03
N TRP A 90 -8.20 -4.04 0.04
CA TRP A 90 -9.05 -5.15 -0.41
C TRP A 90 -9.08 -5.28 -1.94
N GLY A 91 -7.92 -5.13 -2.58
CA GLY A 91 -7.78 -5.29 -4.03
C GLY A 91 -8.69 -4.32 -4.79
N SER A 92 -9.61 -4.85 -5.61
CA SER A 92 -10.54 -4.05 -6.41
C SER A 92 -11.49 -3.17 -5.60
N ASN A 93 -11.69 -3.47 -4.31
CA ASN A 93 -12.56 -2.66 -3.44
C ASN A 93 -11.82 -1.45 -2.83
N GLY A 94 -10.51 -1.35 -3.04
CA GLY A 94 -9.68 -0.23 -2.59
C GLY A 94 -9.35 -0.24 -1.11
N TRP A 95 -9.05 0.96 -0.62
CA TRP A 95 -8.62 1.21 0.74
C TRP A 95 -9.81 1.34 1.70
N SER A 96 -9.69 0.70 2.86
CA SER A 96 -10.54 0.90 4.01
C SER A 96 -10.27 2.27 4.62
N VAL A 97 -11.29 3.11 4.72
CA VAL A 97 -11.25 4.44 5.32
C VAL A 97 -12.21 4.48 6.51
N THR A 98 -11.77 5.09 7.62
CA THR A 98 -12.49 5.02 8.89
C THR A 98 -13.57 6.09 9.05
N TYR A 99 -14.60 5.79 9.83
CA TYR A 99 -15.64 6.74 10.26
C TYR A 99 -15.24 7.54 11.52
N TYR A 100 -14.06 7.27 12.10
CA TYR A 100 -13.67 7.92 13.34
C TYR A 100 -13.60 9.44 13.16
N PRO A 101 -14.05 10.21 14.16
CA PRO A 101 -13.74 11.63 14.26
C PRO A 101 -12.23 11.86 14.27
N TRP A 102 -11.77 12.97 13.67
CA TRP A 102 -10.35 13.30 13.54
C TRP A 102 -9.61 13.31 14.90
N ASP A 103 -10.27 13.78 15.96
CA ASP A 103 -9.76 13.85 17.33
C ASP A 103 -9.70 12.49 18.05
N LYS A 104 -10.30 11.43 17.47
CA LYS A 104 -10.29 10.08 18.02
C LYS A 104 -9.26 9.14 17.40
N ALA A 105 -8.34 9.65 16.57
CA ALA A 105 -7.28 8.86 15.95
C ALA A 105 -6.45 8.06 16.97
N SER A 106 -6.18 8.67 18.13
CA SER A 106 -5.39 8.10 19.23
C SER A 106 -6.08 6.97 19.99
N SER A 107 -7.40 6.84 19.85
CA SER A 107 -8.17 5.78 20.52
C SER A 107 -8.04 4.41 19.86
N VAL A 108 -7.49 4.35 18.64
CA VAL A 108 -7.23 3.10 17.94
C VAL A 108 -5.77 2.70 18.12
N PRO A 109 -5.47 1.44 18.49
CA PRO A 109 -4.11 0.98 18.67
C PRO A 109 -3.21 1.31 17.47
N GLY A 110 -2.09 1.99 17.75
CA GLY A 110 -1.13 2.42 16.74
C GLY A 110 -1.35 3.82 16.14
N GLY A 111 -2.43 4.54 16.51
CA GLY A 111 -2.58 6.00 16.35
C GLY A 111 -2.68 6.55 14.92
N GLN A 112 -2.58 5.71 13.88
CA GLN A 112 -2.40 6.14 12.48
C GLN A 112 -3.59 5.78 11.57
N VAL A 113 -4.81 5.72 12.12
CA VAL A 113 -6.00 5.27 11.38
C VAL A 113 -6.42 6.18 10.24
N HIS A 114 -6.13 7.48 10.36
CA HIS A 114 -6.46 8.46 9.34
C HIS A 114 -5.32 8.69 8.35
N HIS A 115 -4.08 8.46 8.74
CA HIS A 115 -2.90 8.87 7.99
C HIS A 115 -2.43 7.75 7.07
N TYR A 116 -2.39 7.99 5.77
CA TYR A 116 -1.90 7.05 4.76
C TYR A 116 -0.61 7.61 4.17
N VAL A 117 0.42 6.78 4.16
CA VAL A 117 1.68 7.08 3.48
C VAL A 117 2.03 5.93 2.57
N PHE A 118 2.27 6.24 1.29
CA PHE A 118 2.58 5.26 0.26
C PHE A 118 3.93 5.57 -0.39
N ASP A 119 4.80 4.58 -0.51
CA ASP A 119 5.95 4.66 -1.42
C ASP A 119 5.42 4.60 -2.86
N ILE A 120 5.54 5.70 -3.59
CA ILE A 120 5.05 5.81 -4.96
C ILE A 120 6.19 5.95 -5.98
N LYS A 121 7.45 5.81 -5.54
CA LYS A 121 8.60 6.04 -6.41
C LYS A 121 8.53 5.20 -7.69
N THR A 122 8.20 3.92 -7.56
CA THR A 122 8.09 2.97 -8.68
C THR A 122 6.85 3.19 -9.56
N LEU A 123 5.99 4.15 -9.22
CA LEU A 123 4.76 4.49 -9.95
C LEU A 123 4.91 5.75 -10.79
N LEU A 124 6.01 6.49 -10.62
CA LEU A 124 6.29 7.71 -11.36
C LEU A 124 6.87 7.41 -12.75
N LYS A 125 6.55 8.29 -13.70
CA LYS A 125 7.09 8.35 -15.05
C LYS A 125 8.02 9.55 -15.20
N GLU A 126 8.78 9.58 -16.28
CA GLU A 126 9.62 10.73 -16.61
C GLU A 126 8.81 12.01 -16.84
N SER A 127 7.58 11.91 -17.35
CA SER A 127 6.72 13.07 -17.57
C SER A 127 5.23 12.77 -17.41
N GLY A 128 4.46 13.83 -17.12
CA GLY A 128 3.00 13.79 -17.07
C GLY A 128 2.44 13.04 -15.86
N ASN A 129 3.10 13.15 -14.70
CA ASN A 129 2.70 12.42 -13.51
C ASN A 129 1.38 12.91 -12.92
N GLN A 130 0.48 11.96 -12.62
CA GLN A 130 -0.85 12.24 -12.10
C GLN A 130 -1.19 11.37 -10.90
N LEU A 131 -1.85 11.98 -9.91
CA LEU A 131 -2.48 11.32 -8.78
C LEU A 131 -3.99 11.35 -8.99
N ARG A 132 -4.66 10.20 -8.93
CA ARG A 132 -6.12 10.14 -8.98
C ARG A 132 -6.67 9.48 -7.73
N PHE A 133 -7.63 10.14 -7.11
CA PHE A 133 -8.52 9.54 -6.11
C PHE A 133 -9.86 9.24 -6.75
N SER A 134 -10.41 8.07 -6.45
CA SER A 134 -11.71 7.64 -6.96
C SER A 134 -12.51 7.01 -5.82
N SER A 135 -13.80 7.33 -5.78
CA SER A 135 -14.74 6.78 -4.80
C SER A 135 -15.66 5.79 -5.47
N VAL A 136 -15.50 4.50 -5.16
CA VAL A 136 -16.47 3.45 -5.54
C VAL A 136 -17.41 3.11 -4.39
N PHE A 137 -17.45 3.98 -3.39
CA PHE A 137 -18.23 3.81 -2.19
C PHE A 137 -19.72 4.07 -2.44
N HIS A 138 -20.57 3.12 -2.09
CA HIS A 138 -22.03 3.23 -2.26
C HIS A 138 -22.83 2.68 -1.06
N SER A 139 -22.15 2.35 0.05
CA SER A 139 -22.76 1.61 1.17
C SER A 139 -23.60 2.49 2.11
N VAL A 140 -23.33 3.80 2.16
CA VAL A 140 -24.06 4.75 2.99
C VAL A 140 -24.47 5.94 2.14
N LYS A 141 -25.77 6.15 2.01
CA LYS A 141 -26.34 7.29 1.28
C LYS A 141 -25.78 8.62 1.83
N ASP A 142 -25.41 9.54 0.96
CA ASP A 142 -24.91 10.89 1.30
C ASP A 142 -23.57 10.93 2.05
N ALA A 143 -22.89 9.80 2.25
CA ALA A 143 -21.56 9.79 2.84
C ALA A 143 -20.49 9.99 1.77
N PHE A 144 -19.41 10.67 2.15
CA PHE A 144 -18.29 11.02 1.27
C PHE A 144 -16.96 10.88 1.99
N PHE A 145 -15.88 10.75 1.23
CA PHE A 145 -14.54 10.77 1.80
C PHE A 145 -14.09 12.21 1.99
N VAL A 146 -13.56 12.54 3.17
CA VAL A 146 -12.85 13.79 3.44
C VAL A 146 -11.36 13.48 3.42
N ILE A 147 -10.63 14.08 2.48
CA ILE A 147 -9.20 13.87 2.27
C ILE A 147 -8.46 15.18 2.51
N LYS A 148 -7.47 15.14 3.40
CA LYS A 148 -6.69 16.30 3.87
C LYS A 148 -5.21 16.12 3.64
N ASP A 149 -4.52 17.25 3.53
CA ASP A 149 -3.06 17.37 3.56
C ASP A 149 -2.38 16.42 2.57
N ILE A 150 -2.82 16.45 1.30
CA ILE A 150 -2.24 15.66 0.23
C ILE A 150 -0.86 16.24 -0.09
N GLN A 151 0.18 15.48 0.21
CA GLN A 151 1.58 15.89 0.14
C GLN A 151 2.43 14.85 -0.59
N ILE A 152 3.46 15.33 -1.28
CA ILE A 152 4.57 14.50 -1.76
C ILE A 152 5.79 14.79 -0.90
N LEU A 153 6.45 13.74 -0.44
CA LEU A 153 7.68 13.78 0.35
C LEU A 153 8.80 13.10 -0.43
N GLU A 154 10.02 13.62 -0.36
CA GLU A 154 11.21 13.01 -0.99
C GLU A 154 12.04 12.18 0.01
N ASP A 155 11.59 12.08 1.26
CA ASP A 155 12.25 11.39 2.35
C ASP A 155 11.24 10.75 3.31
N GLU A 156 11.74 10.04 4.32
CA GLU A 156 10.94 9.41 5.35
C GLU A 156 10.52 10.37 6.49
N SER A 157 10.29 11.67 6.22
CA SER A 157 9.90 12.66 7.25
C SER A 157 8.47 12.50 7.79
N PHE A 158 7.94 11.28 7.89
CA PHE A 158 6.59 10.98 8.33
C PHE A 158 6.58 10.06 9.55
N GLU A 159 5.54 10.19 10.37
CA GLU A 159 5.37 9.35 11.54
C GLU A 159 5.02 7.92 11.14
N LYS A 160 5.82 6.95 11.62
CA LYS A 160 5.54 5.53 11.50
C LYS A 160 4.81 5.06 12.76
N SER A 161 3.81 4.21 12.59
CA SER A 161 3.10 3.61 13.72
C SER A 161 4.08 2.86 14.62
N PRO A 162 4.00 3.00 15.96
CA PRO A 162 4.86 2.24 16.88
C PRO A 162 4.68 0.73 16.73
N LEU A 163 3.54 0.33 16.15
CA LEU A 163 3.16 -1.05 15.90
C LEU A 163 3.70 -1.58 14.58
N LEU A 164 4.32 -0.78 13.71
CA LEU A 164 4.69 -1.17 12.34
C LEU A 164 5.48 -2.50 12.27
N ASN A 165 6.44 -2.70 13.19
CA ASN A 165 7.35 -3.85 13.18
C ASN A 165 6.92 -5.02 14.07
N ASP A 166 5.83 -4.89 14.82
CA ASP A 166 5.41 -5.90 15.83
C ASP A 166 4.70 -7.12 15.20
N THR A 167 4.68 -7.22 13.88
CA THR A 167 4.12 -8.39 13.20
C THR A 167 5.19 -9.47 13.09
N VAL A 168 4.94 -10.61 13.73
CA VAL A 168 5.49 -11.90 13.28
C VAL A 168 4.80 -12.18 11.94
N VAL A 169 5.43 -11.72 10.86
CA VAL A 169 4.93 -11.92 9.50
C VAL A 169 5.39 -13.31 9.05
N SER A 170 4.44 -14.20 8.78
CA SER A 170 4.72 -15.47 8.09
C SER A 170 5.03 -15.29 6.61
N ASP A 171 4.94 -14.06 6.10
CA ASP A 171 5.29 -13.73 4.71
C ASP A 171 6.80 -13.57 4.55
N SER A 172 7.32 -14.16 3.48
CA SER A 172 8.73 -14.06 3.11
C SER A 172 9.13 -12.60 2.84
N HIS A 173 9.87 -12.00 3.77
CA HIS A 173 10.39 -10.63 3.65
C HIS A 173 11.29 -10.44 2.41
N GLY A 174 12.03 -11.48 1.99
CA GLY A 174 12.92 -11.34 0.83
C GLY A 174 12.19 -11.20 -0.50
N LEU A 175 10.90 -11.53 -0.59
CA LEU A 175 10.09 -11.30 -1.79
C LEU A 175 9.49 -9.89 -1.86
N HIS A 176 9.51 -9.12 -0.76
CA HIS A 176 8.82 -7.83 -0.69
C HIS A 176 9.33 -6.83 -1.73
N ARG A 177 10.66 -6.70 -1.89
CA ARG A 177 11.27 -5.83 -2.91
C ARG A 177 10.80 -6.19 -4.33
N TYR A 178 10.68 -7.48 -4.64
CA TYR A 178 10.24 -7.93 -5.95
C TYR A 178 8.75 -7.67 -6.18
N ARG A 179 7.91 -7.82 -5.14
CA ARG A 179 6.49 -7.44 -5.21
C ARG A 179 6.32 -5.94 -5.45
N GLN A 180 7.10 -5.11 -4.76
CA GLN A 180 7.08 -3.66 -4.99
C GLN A 180 7.45 -3.28 -6.42
N LEU A 181 8.44 -3.94 -7.01
CA LEU A 181 8.79 -3.73 -8.42
C LEU A 181 7.69 -4.26 -9.36
N ALA A 182 7.14 -5.44 -9.10
CA ALA A 182 6.08 -6.06 -9.90
C ALA A 182 4.79 -5.23 -9.98
N THR A 183 4.48 -4.45 -8.93
CA THR A 183 3.31 -3.55 -8.90
C THR A 183 3.60 -2.15 -9.43
N GLY A 184 4.82 -1.92 -9.93
CA GLY A 184 5.28 -0.66 -10.53
C GLY A 184 4.99 -0.53 -12.03
N TYR A 185 5.51 0.55 -12.62
CA TYR A 185 5.60 0.69 -14.07
C TYR A 185 6.71 -0.19 -14.64
N HIS A 186 6.39 -0.94 -15.70
CA HIS A 186 7.34 -1.80 -16.41
C HIS A 186 7.62 -1.23 -17.80
N GLU A 187 8.89 -1.17 -18.20
CA GLU A 187 9.25 -0.81 -19.57
C GLU A 187 8.71 -1.87 -20.54
N GLY A 188 8.06 -1.41 -21.63
CA GLY A 188 7.67 -2.27 -22.75
C GLY A 188 6.29 -2.94 -22.67
N VAL A 189 5.52 -2.83 -21.58
CA VAL A 189 4.22 -3.52 -21.46
C VAL A 189 3.14 -2.60 -20.86
N ASN A 190 2.27 -2.06 -21.72
CA ASN A 190 0.97 -1.46 -21.35
C ASN A 190 -0.09 -2.54 -21.02
N LEU A 191 0.28 -3.62 -20.34
CA LEU A 191 -0.64 -4.69 -19.94
C LEU A 191 -0.50 -4.99 -18.45
N LYS A 192 -1.66 -5.08 -17.81
CA LYS A 192 -1.81 -5.58 -16.44
C LYS A 192 -1.31 -7.03 -16.40
N LEU A 193 -0.24 -7.28 -15.65
CA LEU A 193 0.26 -8.63 -15.41
C LEU A 193 -0.84 -9.43 -14.68
N ASP A 194 -1.15 -10.61 -15.21
CA ASP A 194 -1.98 -11.58 -14.53
C ASP A 194 -1.20 -12.08 -13.30
N THR A 195 -1.79 -11.89 -12.13
CA THR A 195 -1.20 -12.26 -10.82
C THR A 195 -1.85 -13.52 -10.26
N SER A 196 -2.64 -14.23 -11.06
CA SER A 196 -3.13 -15.55 -10.68
C SER A 196 -1.95 -16.48 -10.42
N ILE A 197 -2.05 -17.23 -9.33
CA ILE A 197 -0.97 -18.10 -8.85
C ILE A 197 -0.87 -19.28 -9.82
N ASP A 198 0.10 -19.25 -10.75
CA ASP A 198 0.38 -20.33 -11.70
C ASP A 198 0.82 -21.64 -11.04
N TYR A 199 1.19 -21.60 -9.76
CA TYR A 199 1.59 -22.76 -8.99
C TYR A 199 0.47 -23.25 -8.07
N GLN A 200 -0.28 -24.25 -8.53
CA GLN A 200 -1.08 -25.11 -7.65
C GLN A 200 -0.32 -26.41 -7.38
N SER A 201 0.14 -26.60 -6.14
CA SER A 201 0.70 -27.89 -5.73
C SER A 201 -0.35 -29.00 -5.91
N GLN A 202 -0.09 -29.95 -6.80
CA GLN A 202 -0.94 -31.14 -6.99
C GLN A 202 -0.92 -32.11 -5.80
N LYS A 203 -0.03 -31.90 -4.83
CA LYS A 203 0.03 -32.67 -3.58
C LYS A 203 -0.32 -31.76 -2.40
N LYS A 204 -1.39 -32.10 -1.67
CA LYS A 204 -1.61 -31.60 -0.31
C LYS A 204 -0.50 -32.13 0.58
N VAL A 205 0.51 -31.31 0.85
CA VAL A 205 1.49 -31.57 1.92
C VAL A 205 0.91 -31.01 3.20
N ASN A 206 0.61 -31.87 4.17
CA ASN A 206 0.26 -31.44 5.52
C ASN A 206 1.54 -30.91 6.17
N VAL A 207 1.72 -29.59 6.16
CA VAL A 207 2.79 -28.94 6.91
C VAL A 207 2.25 -28.72 8.33
N THR A 208 2.62 -29.60 9.26
CA THR A 208 2.43 -29.30 10.68
C THR A 208 3.33 -28.10 11.00
N PRO A 209 2.84 -27.02 11.64
CA PRO A 209 3.70 -25.91 12.02
C PRO A 209 4.68 -26.41 13.09
N ALA A 210 5.84 -26.86 12.64
CA ALA A 210 6.99 -27.03 13.50
C ALA A 210 7.41 -25.62 13.90
N LYS A 211 7.42 -25.35 15.20
CA LYS A 211 7.99 -24.21 15.95
C LYS A 211 8.71 -23.16 15.09
N ALA A 212 8.46 -21.88 15.35
CA ALA A 212 9.20 -20.76 14.76
C ALA A 212 10.72 -21.03 14.75
N PHE A 213 11.25 -21.40 13.59
CA PHE A 213 12.67 -21.48 13.34
C PHE A 213 13.04 -20.26 12.52
N VAL A 214 14.01 -19.50 13.00
CA VAL A 214 14.75 -18.56 12.16
C VAL A 214 15.47 -19.43 11.12
N GLN A 215 14.88 -19.57 9.94
CA GLN A 215 15.50 -20.28 8.83
C GLN A 215 16.44 -19.30 8.12
N ASN A 216 17.71 -19.67 8.03
CA ASN A 216 18.66 -18.96 7.19
C ASN A 216 18.32 -19.27 5.72
N TYR A 217 18.07 -18.23 4.93
CA TYR A 217 17.83 -18.33 3.50
C TYR A 217 18.85 -17.46 2.75
N GLU A 218 19.27 -17.93 1.59
CA GLU A 218 20.11 -17.17 0.66
C GLU A 218 19.37 -17.00 -0.66
N TYR A 219 19.45 -15.79 -1.22
CA TYR A 219 18.85 -15.46 -2.52
C TYR A 219 19.95 -15.31 -3.57
N GLU A 220 19.80 -16.01 -4.69
CA GLU A 220 20.64 -15.83 -5.86
C GLU A 220 19.78 -15.40 -7.06
N LEU A 221 20.11 -14.26 -7.65
CA LEU A 221 19.50 -13.77 -8.89
C LEU A 221 20.53 -13.87 -10.01
N ASN A 222 20.23 -14.65 -11.05
CA ASN A 222 21.12 -14.72 -12.21
C ASN A 222 20.81 -13.62 -13.25
N LYS A 223 21.69 -13.47 -14.24
CA LYS A 223 21.56 -12.48 -15.33
C LYS A 223 20.34 -12.71 -16.24
N GLN A 224 19.60 -13.79 -16.02
CA GLN A 224 18.42 -14.19 -16.79
C GLN A 224 17.12 -13.99 -16.00
N GLY A 225 17.15 -13.33 -14.83
CA GLY A 225 15.96 -13.03 -14.03
C GLY A 225 15.45 -14.20 -13.17
N VAL A 226 16.19 -15.31 -13.09
CA VAL A 226 15.81 -16.45 -12.25
C VAL A 226 16.22 -16.18 -10.81
N LEU A 227 15.25 -16.14 -9.91
CA LEU A 227 15.47 -16.05 -8.46
C LEU A 227 15.51 -17.47 -7.88
N SER A 228 16.60 -17.82 -7.21
CA SER A 228 16.71 -19.05 -6.44
C SER A 228 16.72 -18.73 -4.95
N VAL A 229 15.98 -19.50 -4.17
CA VAL A 229 16.00 -19.45 -2.71
C VAL A 229 16.60 -20.76 -2.21
N ILE A 230 17.68 -20.67 -1.45
CA ILE A 230 18.28 -21.84 -0.80
C ILE A 230 17.79 -21.89 0.63
N VAL A 231 17.11 -22.98 1.00
CA VAL A 231 16.65 -23.24 2.37
C VAL A 231 17.22 -24.58 2.80
N ASN A 232 18.07 -24.61 3.84
CA ASN A 232 18.69 -25.85 4.34
C ASN A 232 19.40 -26.70 3.25
N ASN A 233 20.16 -26.06 2.35
CA ASN A 233 20.81 -26.68 1.19
C ASN A 233 19.86 -27.27 0.13
N GLU A 234 18.54 -27.04 0.24
CA GLU A 234 17.59 -27.32 -0.83
C GLU A 234 17.34 -26.06 -1.66
N THR A 235 17.49 -26.16 -2.98
CA THR A 235 17.30 -25.03 -3.90
C THR A 235 15.88 -25.01 -4.44
N TYR A 236 15.15 -23.97 -4.09
CA TYR A 236 13.84 -23.66 -4.64
C TYR A 236 14.00 -22.62 -5.74
N ARG A 237 13.66 -22.98 -6.98
CA ARG A 237 13.82 -22.10 -8.15
C ARG A 237 12.50 -21.46 -8.50
N PHE A 238 12.51 -20.13 -8.56
CA PHE A 238 11.42 -19.32 -9.07
C PHE A 238 11.88 -18.74 -10.40
N THR A 239 11.38 -19.31 -11.48
CA THR A 239 11.63 -18.77 -12.81
C THR A 239 10.68 -17.60 -13.00
N SER A 240 11.23 -16.39 -13.04
CA SER A 240 10.49 -15.22 -13.46
C SER A 240 11.18 -14.64 -14.67
N SER A 241 10.45 -14.50 -15.77
CA SER A 241 10.98 -13.92 -17.00
C SER A 241 10.82 -12.41 -16.93
N PHE A 242 11.91 -11.71 -16.62
CA PHE A 242 12.01 -10.27 -16.81
C PHE A 242 13.19 -10.00 -17.75
N HIS A 243 12.93 -9.30 -18.84
CA HIS A 243 13.98 -8.73 -19.67
C HIS A 243 14.26 -7.32 -19.15
N VAL A 244 15.52 -7.07 -18.79
CA VAL A 244 16.06 -5.73 -18.47
C VAL A 244 16.35 -5.00 -19.78
#